data_AF-A0A926DAE7-F1
#
_entry.id   AF-A0A926DAE7-F1
#
_cell.length_a   1.000
_cell.length_b   1.000
_cell.length_c   1.000
_cell.angle_alpha   90.00
_cell.angle_beta   90.00
_cell.angle_gamma   90.00
#
_symmetry.space_group_name_H-M   'P 1'
#
loop_
_entity.id
_entity.type
_entity.pdbx_description
1 polymer ?
#
loop_
_entity_poly.entity_id
_entity_poly.type
_entity_poly.pdbx_seq_one_letter_code
_entity_poly.pdbx_strand_id
1 'polypeptide(L)' 'FESFSKAIAEYIDYYNNTRIQAKTKWMPPSKFREASMMEA' A
#
# COMPACT_ATOMS: atom_id res chain seq x y z
N PHE A 1 -27.00 4.11 -3.86
CA PHE A 1 -26.44 3.82 -2.52
C PHE A 1 -25.49 2.62 -2.57
N GLU A 2 -25.92 1.47 -3.10
CA GLU A 2 -25.08 0.26 -3.20
C GLU A 2 -23.72 0.45 -3.90
N SER A 3 -23.70 1.11 -5.06
CA SER A 3 -22.45 1.43 -5.77
C SER A 3 -21.50 2.31 -4.95
N PHE A 4 -22.05 3.26 -4.19
CA PHE A 4 -21.28 4.14 -3.32
C PHE A 4 -20.70 3.36 -2.13
N SER A 5 -21.50 2.53 -1.46
CA SER A 5 -21.03 1.67 -0.36
C SER A 5 -19.91 0.72 -0.82
N LYS A 6 -20.05 0.15 -2.03
CA LYS A 6 -18.99 -0.68 -2.64
C LYS A 6 -17.70 0.11 -2.88
N ALA A 7 -17.80 1.30 -3.47
CA ALA A 7 -16.63 2.15 -3.72
C ALA A 7 -15.90 2.54 -2.42
N ILE A 8 -16.62 2.81 -1.33
CA ILE A 8 -16.02 3.10 -0.02
C ILE A 8 -15.30 1.87 0.54
N ALA A 9 -15.91 0.69 0.44
CA ALA A 9 -15.28 -0.55 0.91
C ALA A 9 -13.97 -0.85 0.15
N GLU A 10 -13.98 -0.70 -1.18
CA GLU A 10 -12.78 -0.87 -2.02
C GLU A 10 -11.69 0.15 -1.68
N TYR A 11 -12.07 1.40 -1.42
CA TYR A 11 -11.12 2.44 -1.00
C TYR A 11 -10.44 2.12 0.34
N ILE A 12 -11.21 1.65 1.31
CA ILE A 12 -10.71 1.24 2.64
C ILE A 12 -9.77 0.05 2.49
N ASP A 13 -10.16 -0.97 1.72
CA ASP A 13 -9.34 -2.16 1.48
C ASP A 13 -8.01 -1.82 0.80
N TYR A 14 -8.04 -0.95 -0.21
CA TYR A 14 -6.83 -0.49 -0.90
C TYR A 14 -5.82 0.14 0.07
N TYR A 15 -6.27 1.03 0.97
CA TYR A 15 -5.37 1.68 1.92
C TYR A 15 -4.85 0.74 3.00
N ASN A 16 -5.70 -0.17 3.48
CA ASN A 16 -5.33 -1.09 4.56
C ASN A 16 -4.43 -2.23 4.09
N ASN A 17 -4.68 -2.78 2.90
CA ASN A 17 -4.05 -4.03 2.47
C ASN A 17 -3.09 -3.85 1.29
N THR A 18 -3.47 -3.05 0.28
CA THR A 18 -2.75 -3.03 -1.01
C THR A 18 -1.63 -1.99 -1.04
N ARG A 19 -1.89 -0.79 -0.51
CA ARG A 19 -1.01 0.38 -0.70
C ARG A 19 0.38 0.21 -0.09
N ILE A 20 0.47 -0.33 1.13
CA ILE A 20 1.76 -0.50 1.81
C ILE A 20 2.61 -1.54 1.07
N GLN A 21 2.01 -2.66 0.67
CA GLN A 21 2.71 -3.73 -0.05
C GLN A 21 3.25 -3.25 -1.40
N ALA A 22 2.44 -2.51 -2.16
CA ALA A 22 2.87 -1.91 -3.42
C ALA A 22 4.00 -0.88 -3.20
N LYS A 23 3.87 0.00 -2.19
CA LYS A 23 4.86 1.04 -1.91
C LYS A 23 6.21 0.46 -1.48
N THR A 24 6.22 -0.60 -0.69
CA THR A 24 7.47 -1.23 -0.24
C THR A 24 8.00 -2.27 -1.23
N LYS A 25 7.38 -2.44 -2.41
CA LYS A 25 7.73 -3.49 -3.38
C LYS A 25 7.82 -4.86 -2.70
N TRP A 26 6.86 -5.16 -1.81
CA TRP A 26 6.83 -6.39 -1.00
C TRP A 26 7.98 -6.58 -0.02
N MET A 27 8.83 -5.58 0.19
CA MET A 27 9.86 -5.62 1.21
C MET A 27 9.30 -5.20 2.59
N PRO A 28 9.86 -5.74 3.68
CA PRO A 28 9.69 -5.15 5.00
C PRO A 28 10.06 -3.66 4.98
N PRO A 29 9.32 -2.76 5.67
CA PRO A 29 9.55 -1.31 5.60
C PRO A 29 10.99 -0.88 5.91
N SER A 30 11.67 -1.55 6.84
CA SER A 30 13.09 -1.28 7.17
C SER A 30 14.02 -1.59 5.99
N LYS A 31 13.87 -2.77 5.38
CA LYS A 31 14.67 -3.20 4.22
C LYS A 31 14.42 -2.30 3.00
N PHE A 32 13.16 -1.91 2.78
CA PHE A 32 12.83 -0.96 1.70
C PHE A 32 13.54 0.38 1.89
N ARG A 33 13.56 0.91 3.13
CA ARG A 33 14.23 2.16 3.47
C ARG A 33 15.73 2.07 3.27
N GLU A 34 16.37 1.01 3.75
CA GLU A 34 17.81 0.76 3.57
C GLU A 34 18.17 0.70 2.09
N ALA A 35 17.46 -0.11 1.29
CA ALA A 35 17.69 -0.22 -0.15
C ALA A 35 17.53 1.13 -0.87
N SER A 36 16.50 1.91 -0.53
CA SER A 36 16.24 3.20 -1.18
C SER A 36 17.31 4.25 -0.88
N MET A 37 18.04 4.14 0.23
CA MET A 37 19.14 5.05 0.58
C MET A 37 20.48 4.63 -0.05
N MET A 38 20.63 3.34 -0.40
CA MET A 38 21.85 2.82 -1.02
C MET A 38 21.86 2.97 -2.56
N GLU A 39 20.69 3.09 -3.18
CA GLU A 39 20.53 3.37 -4.63
C GLU A 39 20.73 4.85 -4.99
N ALA A 40 20.90 5.74 -4.00
CA ALA A 40 21.11 7.18 -4.17
C ALA A 40 22.61 7.52 -4.23
#